data_AF-A0A6V8PS31-F1
#
_entry.id   AF-A0A6V8PS31-F1
#
_cell.length_a   1.000
_cell.length_b   1.000
_cell.length_c   1.000
_cell.angle_alpha   90.00
_cell.angle_beta   90.00
_cell.angle_gamma   90.00
#
_symmetry.space_group_name_H-M   'P 1'
#
loop_
_entity.id
_entity.type
_entity.pdbx_description
1 polymer ?
#
loop_
_entity_poly.entity_id
_entity_poly.type
_entity_poly.pdbx_seq_one_letter_code
_entity_poly.pdbx_strand_id
1 'polypeptide(L)'
;MRLIAKLQVPITGIQIRHLQTVGAKLLFRSAYAGVVGFDMEDVSPLNQFDFILGWRPSQKGQVLLHSALQAVGVLALHERGLTGAGIWVSVIDSGIITSDPALGSVVVARMDFTGEGAYDYALHGTLVAKIINAIASDASLLNAKAVDRYGDVDEIAVFQALEWSLDNGADIANLSLGFQRECHGDCWLCQFVDTLV
;
A
#
# COMPACT_ATOMS: atom_id res chain seq x y z
N MET A 1 -7.37 -20.76 23.86
CA MET A 1 -6.55 -19.78 23.11
C MET A 1 -6.40 -20.21 21.66
N ARG A 2 -6.30 -19.26 20.71
CA ARG A 2 -6.00 -19.57 19.31
C ARG A 2 -4.50 -19.74 19.11
N LEU A 3 -4.09 -20.76 18.40
CA LEU A 3 -2.69 -21.14 18.22
C LEU A 3 -2.38 -21.36 16.74
N ILE A 4 -1.12 -21.14 16.39
CA ILE A 4 -0.51 -21.55 15.13
C ILE A 4 0.64 -22.50 15.49
N ALA A 5 0.63 -23.70 14.93
CA ALA A 5 1.73 -24.65 15.04
C ALA A 5 2.41 -24.87 13.68
N LYS A 6 3.74 -24.94 13.74
CA LYS A 6 4.62 -25.29 12.62
C LYS A 6 4.86 -26.79 12.64
N LEU A 7 4.84 -27.37 11.45
CA LEU A 7 5.04 -28.79 11.17
C LEU A 7 6.08 -28.90 10.04
N GLN A 8 6.70 -30.06 9.87
CA GLN A 8 7.63 -30.29 8.76
C GLN A 8 6.90 -30.34 7.41
N VAL A 9 5.71 -30.94 7.39
CA VAL A 9 4.88 -31.19 6.20
C VAL A 9 3.40 -30.93 6.52
N PRO A 10 2.52 -30.80 5.50
CA PRO A 10 1.08 -30.68 5.73
C PRO A 10 0.52 -31.77 6.65
N ILE A 11 -0.36 -31.37 7.57
CA ILE A 11 -0.88 -32.26 8.60
C ILE A 11 -1.83 -33.31 8.02
N THR A 12 -1.66 -34.57 8.45
CA THR A 12 -2.49 -35.70 8.01
C THR A 12 -3.79 -35.81 8.83
N GLY A 13 -4.77 -36.56 8.30
CA GLY A 13 -6.02 -36.83 9.01
C GLY A 13 -5.83 -37.59 10.34
N ILE A 14 -4.81 -38.45 10.43
CA ILE A 14 -4.47 -39.17 11.67
C ILE A 14 -3.96 -38.19 12.73
N GLN A 15 -3.01 -37.33 12.35
CA GLN A 15 -2.45 -36.32 13.26
C GLN A 15 -3.50 -35.32 13.73
N ILE A 16 -4.45 -34.92 12.86
CA ILE A 16 -5.60 -34.09 13.27
C ILE A 16 -6.42 -34.78 14.36
N ARG A 17 -6.73 -36.07 14.20
CA ARG A 17 -7.49 -36.81 15.23
C ARG A 17 -6.74 -36.86 16.56
N HIS A 18 -5.42 -37.06 16.55
CA HIS A 18 -4.60 -37.04 17.76
C HIS A 18 -4.60 -35.66 18.45
N LEU A 19 -4.62 -34.57 17.68
CA LEU A 19 -4.77 -33.23 18.28
C LEU A 19 -6.17 -33.04 18.89
N GLN A 20 -7.21 -33.59 18.27
CA GLN A 20 -8.58 -33.50 18.79
C GLN A 20 -8.77 -34.27 20.11
N THR A 21 -8.07 -35.39 20.32
CA THR A 21 -8.18 -36.15 21.59
C THR A 21 -7.65 -35.39 22.80
N VAL A 22 -6.78 -34.41 22.58
CA VAL A 22 -6.26 -33.53 23.64
C VAL A 22 -6.97 -32.17 23.69
N GLY A 23 -8.13 -32.07 23.04
CA GLY A 23 -8.96 -30.87 23.10
C GLY A 23 -8.60 -29.77 22.09
N ALA A 24 -7.76 -30.04 21.09
CA ALA A 24 -7.53 -29.08 20.02
C ALA A 24 -8.69 -29.09 19.01
N LYS A 25 -9.36 -27.94 18.88
CA LYS A 25 -10.37 -27.67 17.86
C LYS A 25 -9.71 -27.07 16.63
N LEU A 26 -9.62 -27.85 15.56
CA LEU A 26 -9.02 -27.39 14.30
C LEU A 26 -9.77 -26.17 13.73
N LEU A 27 -9.01 -25.13 13.37
CA LEU A 27 -9.51 -23.92 12.71
C LEU A 27 -9.01 -23.79 11.28
N PHE A 28 -7.77 -24.22 11.02
CA PHE A 28 -7.09 -24.08 9.75
C PHE A 28 -6.06 -25.19 9.57
N ARG A 29 -5.90 -25.67 8.34
CA ARG A 29 -4.75 -26.47 7.91
C ARG A 29 -4.30 -25.99 6.55
N SER A 30 -3.00 -25.86 6.35
CA SER A 30 -2.47 -25.61 5.02
C SER A 30 -2.40 -26.91 4.22
N ALA A 31 -2.87 -26.86 2.98
CA ALA A 31 -2.69 -27.95 2.01
C ALA A 31 -1.27 -27.97 1.41
N TYR A 32 -0.52 -26.88 1.58
CA TYR A 32 0.75 -26.64 0.88
C TYR A 32 1.96 -26.61 1.82
N ALA A 33 1.74 -26.29 3.09
CA ALA A 33 2.79 -26.11 4.07
C ALA A 33 2.44 -26.83 5.38
N GLY A 34 3.46 -27.14 6.17
CA GLY A 34 3.29 -27.62 7.54
C GLY A 34 2.84 -26.53 8.50
N VAL A 35 1.61 -26.02 8.32
CA VAL A 35 1.01 -25.01 9.19
C VAL A 35 -0.41 -25.44 9.54
N VAL A 36 -0.71 -25.45 10.84
CA VAL A 36 -2.04 -25.74 11.37
C VAL A 36 -2.42 -24.68 12.39
N GLY A 37 -3.69 -24.26 12.34
CA GLY A 37 -4.28 -23.34 13.31
C GLY A 37 -5.39 -24.04 14.08
N PHE A 38 -5.43 -23.87 15.40
CA PHE A 38 -6.42 -24.51 16.26
C PHE A 38 -6.73 -23.69 17.52
N ASP A 39 -7.89 -23.93 18.11
CA ASP A 39 -8.27 -23.46 19.44
C ASP A 39 -8.02 -24.57 20.46
N MET A 40 -7.42 -24.24 21.60
CA MET A 40 -7.14 -25.18 22.68
C MET A 40 -7.04 -24.44 24.01
N GLU A 41 -7.51 -25.03 25.11
CA GLU A 41 -7.44 -24.42 26.44
C GLU A 41 -6.08 -24.65 27.11
N ASP A 42 -5.63 -25.90 27.15
CA ASP A 42 -4.35 -26.31 27.72
C ASP A 42 -3.37 -26.75 26.61
N VAL A 43 -2.24 -26.05 26.51
CA VAL A 43 -1.19 -26.30 25.51
C VAL A 43 -0.15 -27.33 25.93
N SER A 44 -0.15 -27.74 27.20
CA SER A 44 0.82 -28.69 27.75
C SER A 44 0.93 -30.00 26.93
N PRO A 45 -0.18 -30.57 26.40
CA PRO A 45 -0.12 -31.77 25.58
C PRO A 45 0.60 -31.59 24.23
N LEU A 46 0.79 -30.37 23.74
CA LEU A 46 1.39 -30.16 22.41
C LEU A 46 2.84 -30.67 22.32
N ASN A 47 3.57 -30.65 23.43
CA ASN A 47 4.97 -31.08 23.48
C ASN A 47 5.15 -32.59 23.31
N GLN A 48 4.06 -33.38 23.40
CA GLN A 48 4.11 -34.82 23.19
C GLN A 48 4.04 -35.23 21.71
N PHE A 49 3.73 -34.29 20.82
CA PHE A 49 3.60 -34.55 19.39
C PHE A 49 4.89 -34.18 18.67
N ASP A 50 5.64 -35.21 18.26
CA ASP A 50 6.89 -35.10 17.49
C ASP A 50 6.75 -34.32 16.16
N PHE A 51 5.56 -34.35 15.57
CA PHE A 51 5.26 -33.65 14.32
C PHE A 51 5.05 -32.13 14.50
N ILE A 52 4.89 -31.63 15.74
CA ILE A 52 4.85 -30.20 16.06
C ILE A 52 6.26 -29.71 16.32
N LEU A 53 6.81 -28.94 15.38
CA LEU A 53 8.14 -28.34 15.51
C LEU A 53 8.17 -27.12 16.44
N GLY A 54 7.02 -26.49 16.64
CA GLY A 54 6.86 -25.33 17.50
C GLY A 54 5.48 -24.72 17.34
N TRP A 55 5.06 -23.95 18.34
CA TRP A 55 3.75 -23.30 18.33
C TRP A 55 3.84 -21.92 18.96
N ARG A 56 2.87 -21.07 18.61
CA ARG A 56 2.68 -19.75 19.22
C ARG A 56 1.21 -19.36 19.23
N PRO A 57 0.78 -18.46 20.12
CA PRO A 57 -0.52 -17.82 20.01
C PRO A 57 -0.71 -17.15 18.65
N SER A 58 -1.91 -17.26 18.09
CA SER A 58 -2.29 -16.44 16.93
C SER A 58 -2.39 -14.98 17.36
N GLN A 59 -1.96 -14.07 16.49
CA GLN A 59 -2.04 -12.64 16.75
C GLN A 59 -3.24 -12.04 16.03
N LYS A 60 -3.76 -10.94 16.58
CA LYS A 60 -4.69 -10.06 15.87
C LYS A 60 -3.87 -8.96 15.19
N GLY A 61 -4.12 -8.72 13.91
CA GLY A 61 -3.59 -7.56 13.18
C GLY A 61 -4.59 -6.41 13.18
N GLN A 62 -4.12 -5.22 12.81
CA GLN A 62 -4.93 -4.04 12.52
C GLN A 62 -4.52 -3.47 11.17
N VAL A 63 -5.41 -2.70 10.52
CA VAL A 63 -5.03 -1.90 9.33
C VAL A 63 -4.05 -0.83 9.76
N LEU A 64 -2.92 -0.73 9.06
CA LEU A 64 -1.73 -0.06 9.59
C LEU A 64 -1.61 1.42 9.21
N LEU A 65 -2.58 2.06 8.54
CA LEU A 65 -2.40 3.45 8.09
C LEU A 65 -2.04 4.39 9.24
N HIS A 66 -2.80 4.36 10.35
CA HIS A 66 -2.49 5.19 11.52
C HIS A 66 -1.11 4.88 12.11
N SER A 67 -0.78 3.59 12.28
CA SER A 67 0.53 3.18 12.80
C SER A 67 1.67 3.54 11.86
N ALA A 68 1.45 3.53 10.55
CA ALA A 68 2.42 3.96 9.55
C ALA A 68 2.66 5.46 9.64
N LEU A 69 1.60 6.27 9.69
CA LEU A 69 1.69 7.72 9.90
C LEU A 69 2.41 8.06 11.21
N GLN A 70 2.15 7.30 12.28
CA GLN A 70 2.86 7.44 13.54
C GLN A 70 4.35 7.10 13.40
N ALA A 71 4.68 5.98 12.74
CA ALA A 71 6.06 5.51 12.59
C ALA A 71 6.93 6.48 11.79
N VAL A 72 6.36 7.16 10.79
CA VAL A 72 7.07 8.19 10.00
C VAL A 72 6.95 9.60 10.60
N GLY A 73 6.38 9.75 11.80
CA GLY A 73 6.34 11.01 12.54
C GLY A 73 5.28 12.02 12.09
N VAL A 74 4.37 11.64 11.20
CA VAL A 74 3.32 12.54 10.67
C VAL A 74 2.37 13.01 11.77
N LEU A 75 1.97 12.13 12.70
CA LEU A 75 1.04 12.50 13.77
C LEU A 75 1.58 13.62 14.67
N ALA A 76 2.90 13.62 14.94
CA ALA A 76 3.54 14.68 15.71
C ALA A 76 3.58 16.03 14.97
N LEU A 77 3.57 16.01 13.63
CA LEU A 77 3.44 17.22 12.81
C LEU A 77 1.99 17.73 12.83
N HIS A 78 1.00 16.85 12.74
CA HIS A 78 -0.42 17.20 12.87
C HIS A 78 -0.75 17.83 14.22
N GLU A 79 -0.20 17.29 15.32
CA GLU A 79 -0.36 17.88 16.66
C GLU A 79 0.18 19.32 16.76
N ARG A 80 1.13 19.68 15.89
CA ARG A 80 1.68 21.04 15.77
C ARG A 80 0.93 21.91 14.76
N GLY A 81 -0.16 21.41 14.18
CA GLY A 81 -0.94 22.11 13.15
C GLY A 81 -0.28 22.15 11.77
N LEU A 82 0.69 21.27 11.50
CA LEU A 82 1.37 21.19 10.21
C LEU A 82 0.72 20.11 9.34
N THR A 83 -0.20 20.54 8.47
CA THR A 83 -1.09 19.67 7.68
C THR A 83 -0.97 19.91 6.16
N GLY A 84 0.05 20.64 5.72
CA GLY A 84 0.31 20.91 4.29
C GLY A 84 -0.41 22.13 3.71
N ALA A 85 -1.01 22.98 4.56
CA ALA A 85 -1.68 24.19 4.11
C ALA A 85 -0.75 25.06 3.23
N GLY A 86 -1.24 25.43 2.04
CA GLY A 86 -0.51 26.24 1.07
C GLY A 86 0.46 25.46 0.17
N ILE A 87 0.61 24.15 0.36
CA ILE A 87 1.46 23.29 -0.46
C ILE A 87 0.62 22.63 -1.57
N TRP A 88 1.16 22.61 -2.78
CA TRP A 88 0.54 22.02 -3.96
C TRP A 88 1.32 20.77 -4.37
N VAL A 89 0.63 19.63 -4.39
CA VAL A 89 1.22 18.32 -4.72
C VAL A 89 0.63 17.81 -6.02
N SER A 90 1.46 17.64 -7.04
CA SER A 90 1.06 16.94 -8.25
C SER A 90 1.16 15.44 -8.09
N VAL A 91 0.06 14.74 -8.36
CA VAL A 91 -0.02 13.29 -8.41
C VAL A 91 0.06 12.88 -9.88
N ILE A 92 1.25 12.47 -10.31
CA ILE A 92 1.52 12.00 -11.67
C ILE A 92 1.33 10.48 -11.71
N ASP A 93 0.13 10.04 -12.07
CA ASP A 93 -0.31 8.64 -11.88
C ASP A 93 -1.49 8.27 -12.82
N SER A 94 -2.36 7.33 -12.45
CA SER A 94 -3.47 6.81 -13.27
C SER A 94 -4.73 7.66 -13.28
N GLY A 95 -4.70 8.82 -12.64
CA GLY A 95 -5.83 9.73 -12.44
C GLY A 95 -6.26 9.81 -10.97
N ILE A 96 -7.34 10.56 -10.70
CA ILE A 96 -7.99 10.62 -9.39
C ILE A 96 -9.52 10.60 -9.54
N ILE A 97 -10.20 9.75 -8.77
CA ILE A 97 -11.67 9.77 -8.64
C ILE A 97 -12.08 10.96 -7.76
N THR A 98 -12.41 12.10 -8.37
CA THR A 98 -12.81 13.32 -7.63
C THR A 98 -14.19 13.22 -6.97
N SER A 99 -14.96 12.15 -7.24
CA SER A 99 -16.18 11.84 -6.48
C SER A 99 -15.91 11.08 -5.16
N ASP A 100 -14.65 10.70 -4.88
CA ASP A 100 -14.28 10.19 -3.56
C ASP A 100 -14.44 11.34 -2.53
N PRO A 101 -15.24 11.15 -1.46
CA PRO A 101 -15.50 12.20 -0.47
C PRO A 101 -14.26 12.76 0.21
N ALA A 102 -13.16 12.00 0.25
CA ALA A 102 -11.91 12.45 0.86
C ALA A 102 -11.07 13.34 -0.08
N LEU A 103 -11.32 13.30 -1.39
CA LEU A 103 -10.43 13.90 -2.40
C LEU A 103 -11.07 15.02 -3.21
N GLY A 104 -12.40 14.99 -3.38
CA GLY A 104 -13.09 15.93 -4.28
C GLY A 104 -12.85 17.41 -3.97
N SER A 105 -12.66 17.77 -2.69
CA SER A 105 -12.42 19.16 -2.27
C SER A 105 -10.96 19.60 -2.36
N VAL A 106 -10.01 18.67 -2.41
CA VAL A 106 -8.57 18.98 -2.41
C VAL A 106 -7.95 18.94 -3.81
N VAL A 107 -8.60 18.30 -4.79
CA VAL A 107 -8.13 18.32 -6.19
C VAL A 107 -8.52 19.64 -6.85
N VAL A 108 -7.54 20.51 -7.11
CA VAL A 108 -7.77 21.89 -7.59
C VAL A 108 -7.59 22.03 -9.11
N ALA A 109 -6.83 21.15 -9.74
CA ALA A 109 -6.68 21.09 -11.20
C ALA A 109 -6.42 19.66 -11.67
N ARG A 110 -6.66 19.41 -12.95
CA ARG A 110 -6.49 18.11 -13.57
C ARG A 110 -6.11 18.22 -15.04
N MET A 111 -5.25 17.32 -15.50
CA MET A 111 -4.92 17.12 -16.89
C MET A 111 -4.75 15.63 -17.18
N ASP A 112 -5.09 15.25 -18.41
CA ASP A 112 -4.93 13.88 -18.89
C ASP A 112 -3.99 13.86 -20.10
N PHE A 113 -2.98 13.01 -20.01
CA PHE A 113 -1.97 12.79 -21.04
C PHE A 113 -2.11 11.42 -21.71
N THR A 114 -3.13 10.62 -21.35
CA THR A 114 -3.40 9.31 -21.96
C THR A 114 -4.55 9.34 -22.98
N GLY A 115 -5.38 10.39 -22.96
CA GLY A 115 -6.52 10.56 -23.86
C GLY A 115 -7.81 9.85 -23.39
N GLU A 116 -7.85 9.39 -22.14
CA GLU A 116 -8.98 8.66 -21.53
C GLU A 116 -9.86 9.55 -20.62
N GLY A 117 -9.45 10.80 -20.43
CA GLY A 117 -9.95 11.70 -19.40
C GLY A 117 -9.30 11.44 -18.04
N ALA A 118 -9.34 12.44 -17.15
CA ALA A 118 -8.62 12.43 -15.88
C ALA A 118 -9.19 11.49 -14.78
N TYR A 119 -10.18 10.65 -15.12
CA TYR A 119 -10.76 9.68 -14.19
C TYR A 119 -9.81 8.50 -14.00
N ASP A 120 -9.73 8.00 -12.76
CA ASP A 120 -8.88 6.87 -12.43
C ASP A 120 -9.60 5.52 -12.61
N TYR A 121 -9.33 4.86 -13.73
CA TYR A 121 -9.84 3.51 -13.99
C TYR A 121 -8.99 2.40 -13.36
N ALA A 122 -7.72 2.67 -13.04
CA ALA A 122 -6.80 1.69 -12.46
C ALA A 122 -6.82 1.68 -10.92
N LEU A 123 -7.39 2.72 -10.29
CA LEU A 123 -7.50 2.96 -8.85
C LEU A 123 -6.17 3.24 -8.13
N HIS A 124 -5.03 3.15 -8.82
CA HIS A 124 -3.72 3.34 -8.23
C HIS A 124 -3.49 4.80 -7.80
N GLY A 125 -3.69 5.76 -8.71
CA GLY A 125 -3.53 7.18 -8.44
C GLY A 125 -4.47 7.70 -7.35
N THR A 126 -5.69 7.20 -7.29
CA THR A 126 -6.64 7.52 -6.21
C THR A 126 -6.15 7.02 -4.85
N LEU A 127 -5.55 5.82 -4.78
CA LEU A 127 -4.96 5.31 -3.54
C LEU A 127 -3.73 6.13 -3.12
N VAL A 128 -2.86 6.48 -4.06
CA VAL A 128 -1.69 7.36 -3.83
C VAL A 128 -2.15 8.73 -3.31
N ALA A 129 -3.12 9.36 -3.96
CA ALA A 129 -3.70 10.63 -3.54
C ALA A 129 -4.29 10.56 -2.12
N LYS A 130 -4.92 9.45 -1.74
CA LYS A 130 -5.44 9.25 -0.37
C LYS A 130 -4.34 9.12 0.66
N ILE A 131 -3.19 8.53 0.32
CA ILE A 131 -2.03 8.49 1.21
C ILE A 131 -1.49 9.91 1.42
N ILE A 132 -1.30 10.67 0.33
CA ILE A 132 -0.85 12.06 0.41
C ILE A 132 -1.83 12.89 1.24
N ASN A 133 -3.13 12.80 0.99
CA ASN A 133 -4.16 13.52 1.74
C ASN A 133 -4.24 13.10 3.23
N ALA A 134 -3.91 11.84 3.55
CA ALA A 134 -3.81 11.40 4.94
C ALA A 134 -2.57 11.99 5.66
N ILE A 135 -1.53 12.35 4.92
CA ILE A 135 -0.30 12.97 5.43
C ILE A 135 -0.45 14.50 5.51
N ALA A 136 -1.05 15.10 4.49
CA ALA A 136 -1.15 16.54 4.29
C ALA A 136 -2.57 16.91 3.84
N SER A 137 -3.52 16.89 4.78
CA SER A 137 -4.95 17.06 4.49
C SER A 137 -5.36 18.44 4.00
N ASP A 138 -4.52 19.46 4.23
CA ASP A 138 -4.75 20.84 3.79
C ASP A 138 -3.94 21.21 2.53
N ALA A 139 -3.25 20.24 1.93
CA ALA A 139 -2.56 20.43 0.66
C ALA A 139 -3.54 20.43 -0.52
N SER A 140 -3.21 21.20 -1.56
CA SER A 140 -3.91 21.15 -2.84
C SER A 140 -3.32 20.05 -3.72
N LEU A 141 -4.15 19.25 -4.36
CA LEU A 141 -3.72 18.20 -5.28
C LEU A 141 -3.92 18.61 -6.73
N LEU A 142 -2.92 18.36 -7.56
CA LEU A 142 -3.03 18.39 -9.02
C LEU A 142 -3.10 16.96 -9.54
N ASN A 143 -4.14 16.64 -10.32
CA ASN A 143 -4.31 15.32 -10.91
C ASN A 143 -3.70 15.29 -12.33
N ALA A 144 -2.46 14.83 -12.45
CA ALA A 144 -1.76 14.72 -13.72
C ALA A 144 -1.77 13.26 -14.19
N LYS A 145 -2.80 12.86 -14.94
CA LYS A 145 -2.94 11.47 -15.38
C LYS A 145 -1.95 11.16 -16.52
N ALA A 146 -0.96 10.32 -16.23
CA ALA A 146 0.04 9.84 -17.18
C ALA A 146 0.02 8.31 -17.36
N VAL A 147 -0.68 7.58 -16.49
CA VAL A 147 -0.86 6.12 -16.56
C VAL A 147 -2.26 5.81 -17.06
N ASP A 148 -2.37 4.90 -18.02
CA ASP A 148 -3.66 4.54 -18.63
C ASP A 148 -4.49 3.61 -17.73
N ARG A 149 -5.68 3.22 -18.21
CA ARG A 149 -6.59 2.33 -17.47
C ARG A 149 -6.07 0.90 -17.25
N TYR A 150 -5.04 0.47 -17.97
CA TYR A 150 -4.43 -0.86 -17.87
C TYR A 150 -3.19 -0.84 -16.96
N GLY A 151 -2.74 0.34 -16.55
CA GLY A 151 -1.53 0.51 -15.76
C GLY A 151 -0.28 0.73 -16.62
N ASP A 152 -0.44 0.93 -17.93
CA ASP A 152 0.66 1.23 -18.84
C ASP A 152 0.96 2.73 -18.81
N VAL A 153 2.25 3.07 -18.93
CA VAL A 153 2.73 4.44 -18.88
C VAL A 153 3.63 4.72 -20.08
N ASP A 154 3.30 5.77 -20.83
CA ASP A 154 4.18 6.33 -21.84
C ASP A 154 5.14 7.33 -21.18
N GLU A 155 6.42 7.23 -21.51
CA GLU A 155 7.44 8.12 -20.96
C GLU A 155 7.19 9.57 -21.38
N ILE A 156 6.70 9.81 -22.60
CA ILE A 156 6.36 11.16 -23.08
C ILE A 156 5.25 11.79 -22.23
N ALA A 157 4.23 11.01 -21.84
CA ALA A 157 3.17 11.48 -20.96
C ALA A 157 3.71 11.91 -19.59
N VAL A 158 4.75 11.24 -19.08
CA VAL A 158 5.43 11.64 -17.83
C VAL A 158 6.16 12.97 -17.99
N PHE A 159 6.89 13.18 -19.09
CA PHE A 159 7.53 14.49 -19.37
C PHE A 159 6.48 15.62 -19.42
N GLN A 160 5.39 15.40 -20.17
CA GLN A 160 4.30 16.38 -20.28
C GLN A 160 3.62 16.67 -18.94
N ALA A 161 3.40 15.62 -18.14
CA ALA A 161 2.82 15.76 -16.80
C ALA A 161 3.72 16.54 -15.85
N LEU A 162 5.04 16.34 -15.91
CA LEU A 162 6.02 17.10 -15.13
C LEU A 162 5.99 18.59 -15.49
N GLU A 163 6.07 18.93 -16.78
CA GLU A 163 5.99 20.33 -17.23
C GLU A 163 4.68 20.98 -16.81
N TRP A 164 3.55 20.32 -17.07
CA TRP A 164 2.24 20.83 -16.69
C TRP A 164 2.13 21.03 -15.17
N SER A 165 2.73 20.15 -14.37
CA SER A 165 2.72 20.30 -12.91
C SER A 165 3.44 21.56 -12.45
N LEU A 166 4.61 21.85 -13.03
CA LEU A 166 5.35 23.07 -12.74
C LEU A 166 4.62 24.33 -13.19
N ASP A 167 4.07 24.31 -14.41
CA ASP A 167 3.29 25.44 -14.95
C ASP A 167 2.07 25.76 -14.08
N ASN A 168 1.55 24.75 -13.36
CA ASN A 168 0.43 24.90 -12.43
C ASN A 168 0.88 25.09 -10.98
N GLY A 169 2.16 25.36 -10.73
CA GLY A 169 2.68 25.76 -9.42
C GLY A 169 2.79 24.62 -8.41
N ALA A 170 3.00 23.38 -8.85
CA ALA A 170 3.31 22.28 -7.95
C ALA A 170 4.59 22.56 -7.14
N ASP A 171 4.51 22.45 -5.81
CA ASP A 171 5.68 22.45 -4.93
C ASP A 171 6.33 21.06 -4.86
N ILE A 172 5.52 20.01 -5.04
CA ILE A 172 5.94 18.61 -4.95
C ILE A 172 5.33 17.84 -6.12
N ALA A 173 6.13 17.04 -6.81
CA ALA A 173 5.64 16.04 -7.77
C ALA A 173 5.84 14.63 -7.19
N ASN A 174 4.76 13.84 -7.11
CA ASN A 174 4.79 12.44 -6.72
C ASN A 174 4.64 11.55 -7.95
N LEU A 175 5.63 10.68 -8.19
CA LEU A 175 5.63 9.67 -9.23
C LEU A 175 5.73 8.29 -8.57
N SER A 176 4.59 7.63 -8.37
CA SER A 176 4.54 6.25 -7.86
C SER A 176 4.57 5.23 -9.01
N LEU A 177 5.46 5.47 -9.97
CA LEU A 177 5.62 4.70 -11.20
C LEU A 177 7.11 4.60 -11.56
N GLY A 178 7.43 3.78 -12.56
CA GLY A 178 8.80 3.65 -13.06
C GLY A 178 8.88 2.87 -14.36
N PHE A 179 10.06 2.90 -14.97
CA PHE A 179 10.34 2.25 -16.24
C PHE A 179 11.37 1.13 -16.04
N GLN A 180 11.10 -0.05 -16.59
CA GLN A 180 12.07 -1.14 -16.58
C GLN A 180 13.15 -0.88 -17.64
N ARG A 181 14.27 -0.31 -17.21
CA ARG A 181 15.48 -0.09 -18.03
C ARG A 181 16.71 -0.04 -17.14
N GLU A 182 17.88 -0.25 -17.73
CA GLU A 182 19.13 0.08 -17.07
C GLU A 182 19.26 1.60 -16.97
N CYS A 183 19.36 2.13 -15.75
CA CYS A 183 19.48 3.56 -15.47
C CYS A 183 20.35 3.75 -14.24
N HIS A 184 21.37 4.62 -14.36
CA HIS A 184 22.30 4.95 -13.27
C HIS A 184 22.08 6.38 -12.76
N GLY A 185 20.90 6.96 -13.03
CA GLY A 185 20.56 8.36 -12.71
C GLY A 185 20.91 9.35 -13.82
N ASP A 186 21.23 8.87 -15.02
CA ASP A 186 21.77 9.67 -16.12
C ASP A 186 20.93 9.62 -17.40
N CYS A 187 19.77 8.95 -17.37
CA CYS A 187 18.85 8.94 -18.51
C CYS A 187 18.18 10.31 -18.70
N TRP A 188 17.58 10.52 -19.87
CA TRP A 188 16.96 11.81 -20.20
C TRP A 188 15.82 12.20 -19.25
N LEU A 189 15.08 11.24 -18.70
CA LEU A 189 14.07 11.55 -17.68
C LEU A 189 14.72 11.99 -16.36
N CYS A 190 15.82 11.36 -15.93
CA CYS A 190 16.55 11.78 -14.73
C CYS A 190 17.12 13.18 -14.90
N GLN A 191 17.82 13.44 -16.00
CA GLN A 191 18.39 14.76 -16.30
C GLN A 191 17.32 15.85 -16.42
N PHE A 192 16.17 15.49 -16.97
CA PHE A 192 15.04 16.39 -17.05
C PHE A 192 14.51 16.74 -15.67
N VAL A 193 14.24 15.74 -14.81
CA VAL A 193 13.82 15.98 -13.42
C VAL A 193 14.85 16.83 -12.67
N ASP A 194 16.16 16.57 -12.84
CA ASP A 194 17.23 17.37 -12.23
C ASP A 194 17.24 18.84 -12.72
N THR A 195 16.70 19.12 -13.90
CA THR A 195 16.56 20.49 -14.43
C THR A 195 15.39 21.24 -13.80
N LEU A 196 14.44 20.53 -13.20
CA LEU A 196 13.22 21.08 -12.62
C LEU A 196 13.35 21.47 -11.13
N VAL A 197 14.44 21.08 -10.46
CA VAL A 197 14.69 21.25 -9.02
C VAL A 197 15.93 22.10 -8.73
#